data_AF-A0A1D3L7T0-F1
#
_entry.id   AF-A0A1D3L7T0-F1
#
_cell.length_a   1.000
_cell.length_b   1.000
_cell.length_c   1.000
_cell.angle_alpha   90.00
_cell.angle_beta   90.00
_cell.angle_gamma   90.00
#
_symmetry.space_group_name_H-M   'P 1'
#
loop_
_entity.id
_entity.type
_entity.pdbx_description
1 polymer ?
#
loop_
_entity_poly.entity_id
_entity_poly.type
_entity_poly.pdbx_seq_one_letter_code
_entity_poly.pdbx_strand_id
1 'polypeptide(L)'
;MAISKVCGEFETIWKFFPDELKDSGEYDFKNALLNAYCPNGDSENNKECKTDVDKINAGSLWLFNKFYGDSNKFSNYADGKIDVVVYFMMWLGYKLNQKTHDGINTFNDFYTRNINNNEKYTNTIDGVEGYNSYKDLINKKKELMNISNENMSNLYDAFKMLCNMINNAKKNDNDETYLKYANNFVNKHNELKNDSNNIQGNSYNKILSTLSNDYTSFKNTYYDSNIRSKLPSLIMEKKTQISLRPNGSQDMFSSETLPSSTEIEVSISETDVSDSEKTLSSSLTISKLIPIPFILVATIILLGISYK
;
A
#
# COMPACT_ATOMS: atom_id res chain seq x y z
N MET A 1 8.88 -0.97 17.50
CA MET A 1 7.70 -1.32 16.69
C MET A 1 7.77 -0.55 15.37
N ALA A 2 8.04 -1.25 14.25
CA ALA A 2 8.49 -0.62 13.00
C ALA A 2 7.50 0.43 12.46
N ILE A 3 6.20 0.12 12.36
CA ILE A 3 5.18 1.05 11.87
C ILE A 3 5.19 2.39 12.62
N SER A 4 5.49 2.38 13.93
CA SER A 4 5.57 3.61 14.72
C SER A 4 6.76 4.52 14.36
N LYS A 5 7.81 3.99 13.74
CA LYS A 5 8.93 4.78 13.17
C LYS A 5 8.64 5.16 11.72
N VAL A 6 8.15 4.21 10.93
CA VAL A 6 7.64 4.41 9.55
C VAL A 6 6.71 5.62 9.48
N CYS A 7 5.68 5.68 10.32
CA CYS A 7 4.72 6.78 10.31
C CYS A 7 5.31 8.15 10.66
N GLY A 8 6.38 8.22 11.47
CA GLY A 8 7.05 9.49 11.78
C GLY A 8 7.90 10.00 10.61
N GLU A 9 8.53 9.10 9.88
CA GLU A 9 9.26 9.43 8.65
C GLU A 9 8.31 9.73 7.48
N PHE A 10 7.13 9.11 7.43
CA PHE A 10 6.07 9.50 6.50
C PHE A 10 5.46 10.86 6.84
N GLU A 11 5.25 11.21 8.11
CA GLU A 11 4.93 12.60 8.49
C GLU A 11 6.04 13.58 8.10
N THR A 12 7.28 13.11 7.98
CA THR A 12 8.41 13.91 7.50
C THR A 12 8.35 14.06 5.98
N ILE A 13 8.17 12.99 5.19
CA ILE A 13 8.08 13.13 3.72
C ILE A 13 6.89 13.98 3.30
N TRP A 14 5.72 13.85 3.95
CA TRP A 14 4.53 14.68 3.66
C TRP A 14 4.75 16.18 3.84
N LYS A 15 5.74 16.61 4.64
CA LYS A 15 6.08 18.04 4.77
C LYS A 15 6.84 18.55 3.55
N PHE A 16 7.74 17.75 2.99
CA PHE A 16 8.61 18.10 1.85
C PHE A 16 8.03 17.72 0.48
N PHE A 17 7.24 16.66 0.42
CA PHE A 17 6.48 16.22 -0.73
C PHE A 17 5.10 15.79 -0.24
N PRO A 18 4.18 16.76 0.01
CA PRO A 18 2.77 16.49 0.26
C PRO A 18 2.17 15.47 -0.70
N ASP A 19 1.17 14.74 -0.22
CA ASP A 19 0.47 13.80 -1.06
C ASP A 19 -0.41 14.55 -2.07
N GLU A 20 -1.07 15.61 -1.63
CA GLU A 20 -1.99 16.44 -2.39
C GLU A 20 -1.28 17.21 -3.52
N LEU A 21 -1.91 17.29 -4.69
CA LEU A 21 -1.47 18.15 -5.79
C LEU A 21 -1.82 19.62 -5.48
N LYS A 22 -1.09 20.55 -6.09
CA LYS A 22 -1.47 21.97 -6.18
C LYS A 22 -2.69 22.12 -7.09
N ASP A 23 -3.40 23.24 -6.93
CA ASP A 23 -4.53 23.65 -7.79
C ASP A 23 -4.16 23.68 -9.30
N SER A 24 -2.87 23.82 -9.62
CA SER A 24 -2.33 23.76 -10.99
C SER A 24 -2.14 22.34 -11.54
N GLY A 25 -2.51 21.28 -10.82
CA GLY A 25 -2.23 19.88 -11.18
C GLY A 25 -0.77 19.45 -10.99
N GLU A 26 0.04 20.27 -10.31
CA GLU A 26 1.46 19.99 -10.09
C GLU A 26 1.76 19.42 -8.71
N TYR A 27 2.80 18.59 -8.62
CA TYR A 27 3.29 18.12 -7.33
C TYR A 27 3.81 19.30 -6.49
N ASP A 28 3.36 19.41 -5.24
CA ASP A 28 4.09 20.21 -4.27
C ASP A 28 5.35 19.47 -3.83
N PHE A 29 6.51 19.94 -4.31
CA PHE A 29 7.81 19.36 -4.02
C PHE A 29 8.73 20.47 -3.51
N LYS A 30 9.10 20.38 -2.24
CA LYS A 30 9.84 21.41 -1.49
C LYS A 30 11.30 20.98 -1.38
N ASN A 31 12.01 21.27 -2.46
CA ASN A 31 13.41 20.95 -2.79
C ASN A 31 14.37 20.67 -1.61
N ALA A 32 14.39 21.48 -0.56
CA ALA A 32 15.47 21.57 0.44
C ALA A 32 16.05 20.24 0.94
N LEU A 33 15.21 19.25 1.30
CA LEU A 33 15.65 17.96 1.84
C LEU A 33 15.76 16.85 0.77
N LEU A 34 14.97 16.93 -0.31
CA LEU A 34 14.91 15.88 -1.34
C LEU A 34 15.90 16.13 -2.50
N ASN A 35 16.41 17.36 -2.68
CA ASN A 35 17.38 17.70 -3.72
C ASN A 35 18.65 16.85 -3.73
N ALA A 36 19.10 16.34 -2.58
CA ALA A 36 20.27 15.45 -2.51
C ALA A 36 20.12 14.17 -3.35
N TYR A 37 18.87 13.73 -3.56
CA TYR A 37 18.50 12.48 -4.24
C TYR A 37 18.08 12.67 -5.70
N CYS A 38 17.77 13.90 -6.12
CA CYS A 38 17.50 14.26 -7.52
C CYS A 38 18.69 13.88 -8.45
N PRO A 39 18.46 13.79 -9.77
CA PRO A 39 19.56 13.75 -10.75
C PRO A 39 20.49 14.96 -10.63
N ASN A 40 21.68 14.84 -11.20
CA ASN A 40 22.52 16.01 -11.45
C ASN A 40 21.86 16.82 -12.58
N GLY A 41 21.74 18.13 -12.40
CA GLY A 41 21.33 19.05 -13.45
C GLY A 41 22.50 19.40 -14.37
N ASP A 42 22.45 20.57 -14.99
CA ASP A 42 23.39 21.00 -16.04
C ASP A 42 24.78 21.39 -15.48
N SER A 43 25.00 21.19 -14.18
CA SER A 43 26.28 21.30 -13.48
C SER A 43 26.29 20.34 -12.28
N GLU A 44 27.45 19.74 -11.99
CA GLU A 44 27.64 18.71 -10.95
C GLU A 44 27.20 19.15 -9.55
N ASN A 45 27.25 20.45 -9.25
CA ASN A 45 26.82 21.02 -7.97
C ASN A 45 25.32 21.36 -7.88
N ASN A 46 24.59 21.35 -9.00
CA ASN A 46 23.17 21.71 -9.08
C ASN A 46 22.31 20.46 -9.30
N LYS A 47 21.96 19.76 -8.21
CA LYS A 47 20.97 18.66 -8.26
C LYS A 47 19.55 19.22 -8.29
N GLU A 48 18.75 18.79 -9.26
CA GLU A 48 17.40 19.30 -9.49
C GLU A 48 16.46 18.19 -9.99
N CYS A 49 15.27 18.12 -9.42
CA CYS A 49 14.21 17.22 -9.87
C CYS A 49 13.35 17.88 -10.95
N LYS A 50 13.91 17.98 -12.16
CA LYS A 50 13.31 18.70 -13.30
C LYS A 50 11.95 18.13 -13.71
N THR A 51 11.81 16.81 -13.76
CA THR A 51 10.56 16.13 -14.10
C THR A 51 9.80 15.62 -12.88
N ASP A 52 8.50 15.34 -13.02
CA ASP A 52 7.71 14.68 -11.98
C ASP A 52 8.22 13.29 -11.62
N VAL A 53 8.78 12.57 -12.60
CA VAL A 53 9.44 11.28 -12.38
C VAL A 53 10.65 11.44 -11.47
N ASP A 54 11.43 12.51 -11.63
CA ASP A 54 12.57 12.80 -10.75
C ASP A 54 12.12 13.12 -9.32
N LYS A 55 11.04 13.90 -9.16
CA LYS A 55 10.45 14.24 -7.85
C LYS A 55 10.03 12.97 -7.10
N ILE A 56 9.30 12.08 -7.78
CA ILE A 56 8.89 10.76 -7.26
C ILE A 56 10.13 9.93 -6.89
N ASN A 57 11.10 9.83 -7.80
CA ASN A 57 12.31 9.03 -7.61
C ASN A 57 13.19 9.53 -6.45
N ALA A 58 13.31 10.85 -6.25
CA ALA A 58 14.00 11.45 -5.12
C ALA A 58 13.29 11.18 -3.79
N GLY A 59 11.95 11.20 -3.77
CA GLY A 59 11.14 10.80 -2.60
C GLY A 59 11.32 9.32 -2.25
N SER A 60 11.27 8.43 -3.26
CA SER A 60 11.56 7.01 -3.09
C SER A 60 12.97 6.77 -2.54
N LEU A 61 13.99 7.38 -3.15
CA LEU A 61 15.38 7.28 -2.71
C LEU A 61 15.60 7.82 -1.29
N TRP A 62 14.88 8.86 -0.87
CA TRP A 62 14.92 9.33 0.52
C TRP A 62 14.35 8.29 1.49
N LEU A 63 13.20 7.70 1.19
CA LEU A 63 12.62 6.61 2.00
C LEU A 63 13.57 5.42 2.11
N PHE A 64 14.13 4.97 0.98
CA PHE A 64 15.12 3.90 0.95
C PHE A 64 16.37 4.24 1.78
N ASN A 65 16.99 5.41 1.59
CA ASN A 65 18.14 5.80 2.41
C ASN A 65 17.78 5.92 3.88
N LYS A 66 16.61 6.48 4.24
CA LYS A 66 16.25 6.72 5.64
C LYS A 66 16.10 5.44 6.46
N PHE A 67 15.62 4.36 5.84
CA PHE A 67 15.39 3.07 6.51
C PHE A 67 16.46 2.00 6.23
N TYR A 68 17.16 2.08 5.11
CA TYR A 68 18.00 0.99 4.60
C TYR A 68 19.39 1.40 4.13
N GLY A 69 19.75 2.69 4.17
CA GLY A 69 21.01 3.18 3.59
C GLY A 69 22.29 2.79 4.33
N ASP A 70 22.19 2.13 5.49
CA ASP A 70 23.27 1.47 6.22
C ASP A 70 22.67 0.57 7.34
N SER A 71 23.52 -0.23 7.98
CA SER A 71 23.13 -1.17 9.04
C SER A 71 22.60 -0.49 10.31
N ASN A 72 23.07 0.72 10.63
CA ASN A 72 22.57 1.49 11.76
C ASN A 72 21.12 1.94 11.48
N LYS A 73 20.83 2.46 10.29
CA LYS A 73 19.47 2.84 9.88
C LYS A 73 18.53 1.64 9.78
N PHE A 74 19.00 0.51 9.25
CA PHE A 74 18.20 -0.72 9.19
C PHE A 74 17.79 -1.22 10.58
N SER A 75 18.71 -1.22 11.54
CA SER A 75 18.41 -1.54 12.93
C SER A 75 17.48 -0.48 13.57
N ASN A 76 17.83 0.80 13.44
CA ASN A 76 17.20 1.88 14.21
C ASN A 76 15.89 2.43 13.62
N TYR A 77 15.63 2.35 12.32
CA TYR A 77 14.39 2.83 11.69
C TYR A 77 13.48 1.69 11.23
N ALA A 78 14.04 0.65 10.60
CA ALA A 78 13.25 -0.50 10.13
C ALA A 78 13.00 -1.58 11.21
N ASP A 79 13.55 -1.44 12.42
CA ASP A 79 13.60 -2.50 13.45
C ASP A 79 14.15 -3.84 12.87
N GLY A 80 15.12 -3.77 11.95
CA GLY A 80 15.69 -4.94 11.25
C GLY A 80 14.75 -5.67 10.29
N LYS A 81 13.71 -5.00 9.74
CA LYS A 81 12.69 -5.64 8.88
C LYS A 81 12.72 -5.15 7.44
N ILE A 82 12.94 -6.08 6.52
CA ILE A 82 12.84 -5.79 5.07
C ILE A 82 11.41 -5.48 4.62
N ASP A 83 10.39 -5.84 5.40
CA ASP A 83 8.97 -5.58 5.08
C ASP A 83 8.59 -4.09 5.09
N VAL A 84 9.41 -3.20 5.66
CA VAL A 84 9.17 -1.76 5.60
C VAL A 84 9.19 -1.21 4.15
N VAL A 85 9.82 -1.91 3.20
CA VAL A 85 9.74 -1.59 1.76
C VAL A 85 8.30 -1.59 1.22
N VAL A 86 7.38 -2.36 1.83
CA VAL A 86 5.98 -2.45 1.39
C VAL A 86 5.27 -1.09 1.46
N TYR A 87 5.56 -0.28 2.48
CA TYR A 87 5.01 1.08 2.60
C TYR A 87 5.54 2.02 1.52
N PHE A 88 6.78 1.82 1.06
CA PHE A 88 7.37 2.62 -0.02
C PHE A 88 6.77 2.24 -1.37
N MET A 89 6.48 0.95 -1.58
CA MET A 89 5.80 0.47 -2.79
C MET A 89 4.35 0.98 -2.86
N MET A 90 3.62 1.00 -1.74
CA MET A 90 2.30 1.64 -1.66
C MET A 90 2.38 3.14 -1.97
N TRP A 91 3.32 3.88 -1.37
CA TRP A 91 3.49 5.32 -1.64
C TRP A 91 3.87 5.62 -3.09
N LEU A 92 4.77 4.82 -3.68
CA LEU A 92 5.16 4.95 -5.08
C LEU A 92 3.97 4.65 -6.01
N GLY A 93 3.20 3.60 -5.74
CA GLY A 93 1.97 3.31 -6.48
C GLY A 93 0.90 4.40 -6.34
N TYR A 94 0.72 4.96 -5.13
CA TYR A 94 -0.12 6.15 -4.91
C TYR A 94 0.33 7.34 -5.76
N LYS A 95 1.62 7.70 -5.70
CA LYS A 95 2.17 8.82 -6.49
C LYS A 95 1.97 8.62 -7.99
N LEU A 96 2.27 7.42 -8.52
CA LEU A 96 2.04 7.05 -9.91
C LEU A 96 0.55 6.90 -10.30
N ASN A 97 -0.38 7.05 -9.36
CA ASN A 97 -1.82 7.08 -9.61
C ASN A 97 -2.40 8.51 -9.67
N GLN A 98 -1.66 9.54 -9.24
CA GLN A 98 -2.23 10.89 -9.08
C GLN A 98 -2.40 11.66 -10.39
N LYS A 99 -1.50 11.45 -11.35
CA LYS A 99 -1.59 11.95 -12.73
C LYS A 99 -0.77 11.06 -13.68
N THR A 100 -1.00 11.21 -14.97
CA THR A 100 -0.25 10.51 -16.04
C THR A 100 1.19 11.02 -16.12
N HIS A 101 2.13 10.11 -16.41
CA HIS A 101 3.55 10.43 -16.58
C HIS A 101 4.09 9.86 -17.90
N ASP A 102 4.89 10.65 -18.63
CA ASP A 102 5.33 10.30 -20.00
C ASP A 102 6.10 8.99 -20.07
N GLY A 103 5.44 7.93 -20.56
CA GLY A 103 6.01 6.59 -20.66
C GLY A 103 6.17 5.87 -19.32
N ILE A 104 5.41 6.25 -18.28
CA ILE A 104 5.33 5.53 -17.00
C ILE A 104 3.85 5.45 -16.58
N ASN A 105 3.22 4.30 -16.81
CA ASN A 105 1.82 4.05 -16.47
C ASN A 105 1.67 3.06 -15.29
N THR A 106 2.72 2.31 -14.98
CA THR A 106 2.73 1.23 -13.98
C THR A 106 3.99 1.29 -13.10
N PHE A 107 3.95 0.59 -11.96
CA PHE A 107 5.14 0.33 -11.15
C PHE A 107 6.28 -0.32 -11.96
N ASN A 108 5.96 -1.24 -12.87
CA ASN A 108 6.95 -1.94 -13.69
C ASN A 108 7.69 -0.99 -14.67
N ASP A 109 6.98 -0.03 -15.25
CA ASP A 109 7.60 1.01 -16.10
C ASP A 109 8.57 1.86 -15.27
N PHE A 110 8.13 2.30 -14.07
CA PHE A 110 8.96 3.09 -13.17
C PHE A 110 10.20 2.32 -12.70
N TYR A 111 10.03 1.06 -12.30
CA TYR A 111 11.14 0.19 -11.90
C TYR A 111 12.15 0.01 -13.05
N THR A 112 11.67 -0.29 -14.25
CA THR A 112 12.52 -0.52 -15.42
C THR A 112 13.33 0.72 -15.78
N ARG A 113 12.71 1.91 -15.73
CA ARG A 113 13.32 3.18 -16.13
C ARG A 113 14.19 3.83 -15.05
N ASN A 114 13.79 3.76 -13.77
CA ASN A 114 14.40 4.56 -12.70
C ASN A 114 15.18 3.75 -11.65
N ILE A 115 15.00 2.43 -11.59
CA ILE A 115 15.55 1.56 -10.52
C ILE A 115 16.50 0.51 -11.09
N ASN A 116 16.12 -0.18 -12.17
CA ASN A 116 16.79 -1.39 -12.64
C ASN A 116 18.29 -1.19 -12.90
N ASN A 117 18.68 -0.09 -13.54
CA ASN A 117 20.07 0.21 -13.92
C ASN A 117 20.59 1.51 -13.27
N ASN A 118 20.02 1.92 -12.14
CA ASN A 118 20.38 3.16 -11.45
C ASN A 118 21.28 2.85 -10.25
N GLU A 119 22.52 3.34 -10.26
CA GLU A 119 23.53 3.15 -9.20
C GLU A 119 22.98 3.46 -7.80
N LYS A 120 22.15 4.49 -7.66
CA LYS A 120 21.52 4.87 -6.38
C LYS A 120 20.60 3.79 -5.80
N TYR A 121 20.19 2.78 -6.59
CA TYR A 121 19.43 1.61 -6.16
C TYR A 121 20.20 0.29 -6.27
N THR A 122 21.17 0.18 -7.17
CA THR A 122 21.92 -1.07 -7.43
C THR A 122 23.16 -1.23 -6.55
N ASN A 123 23.74 -0.14 -6.06
CA ASN A 123 24.98 -0.19 -5.27
C ASN A 123 24.80 -1.03 -4.00
N THR A 124 25.86 -1.78 -3.66
CA THR A 124 25.91 -2.63 -2.47
C THR A 124 25.84 -1.80 -1.19
N ILE A 125 25.13 -2.32 -0.19
CA ILE A 125 24.99 -1.71 1.14
C ILE A 125 25.65 -2.65 2.15
N ASP A 126 26.91 -2.35 2.48
CA ASP A 126 27.77 -3.24 3.27
C ASP A 126 27.33 -3.37 4.74
N GLY A 127 27.62 -4.52 5.33
CA GLY A 127 27.39 -4.79 6.75
C GLY A 127 25.92 -4.98 7.14
N VAL A 128 25.03 -5.26 6.19
CA VAL A 128 23.61 -5.57 6.43
C VAL A 128 23.28 -7.01 6.07
N GLU A 129 22.49 -7.67 6.92
CA GLU A 129 21.97 -9.02 6.66
C GLU A 129 20.57 -8.97 6.03
N GLY A 130 20.31 -9.86 5.08
CA GLY A 130 18.98 -10.07 4.48
C GLY A 130 18.71 -9.30 3.18
N TYR A 131 19.46 -8.23 2.87
CA TYR A 131 19.42 -7.55 1.57
C TYR A 131 20.77 -6.93 1.20
N ASN A 132 21.05 -6.84 -0.11
CA ASN A 132 22.32 -6.31 -0.62
C ASN A 132 22.19 -4.87 -1.17
N SER A 133 21.01 -4.43 -1.60
CA SER A 133 20.75 -3.10 -2.17
C SER A 133 19.26 -2.73 -2.12
N TYR A 134 18.90 -1.48 -2.46
CA TYR A 134 17.49 -1.08 -2.54
C TYR A 134 16.74 -1.83 -3.65
N LYS A 135 17.40 -2.11 -4.78
CA LYS A 135 16.85 -2.95 -5.86
C LYS A 135 16.57 -4.37 -5.37
N ASP A 136 17.44 -4.92 -4.52
CA ASP A 136 17.26 -6.26 -3.93
C ASP A 136 16.06 -6.30 -2.95
N LEU A 137 15.88 -5.29 -2.09
CA LEU A 137 14.68 -5.14 -1.25
C LEU A 137 13.38 -5.15 -2.06
N ILE A 138 13.35 -4.41 -3.18
CA ILE A 138 12.21 -4.36 -4.09
C ILE A 138 11.99 -5.71 -4.77
N ASN A 139 13.05 -6.39 -5.22
CA ASN A 139 12.96 -7.71 -5.87
C ASN A 139 12.44 -8.82 -4.95
N LYS A 140 12.73 -8.74 -3.64
CA LYS A 140 12.15 -9.62 -2.61
C LYS A 140 10.64 -9.40 -2.39
N LYS A 141 10.07 -8.35 -2.98
CA LYS A 141 8.62 -8.01 -2.98
C LYS A 141 8.08 -7.80 -4.41
N LYS A 142 8.71 -8.41 -5.42
CA LYS A 142 8.33 -8.26 -6.84
C LYS A 142 6.87 -8.62 -7.13
N GLU A 143 6.27 -9.50 -6.33
CA GLU A 143 4.86 -9.89 -6.42
C GLU A 143 3.87 -8.75 -6.11
N LEU A 144 4.34 -7.65 -5.50
CA LEU A 144 3.55 -6.44 -5.26
C LEU A 144 3.54 -5.50 -6.48
N MET A 145 4.54 -5.58 -7.38
CA MET A 145 4.62 -4.75 -8.60
C MET A 145 3.46 -4.99 -9.58
N ASN A 146 2.82 -6.17 -9.48
CA ASN A 146 1.71 -6.59 -10.33
C ASN A 146 0.34 -6.05 -9.86
N ILE A 147 0.29 -5.33 -8.73
CA ILE A 147 -0.91 -4.63 -8.27
C ILE A 147 -0.98 -3.27 -8.99
N SER A 148 -2.15 -2.91 -9.51
CA SER A 148 -2.33 -1.62 -10.21
C SER A 148 -2.04 -0.42 -9.29
N ASN A 149 -1.58 0.70 -9.89
CA ASN A 149 -1.33 1.94 -9.15
C ASN A 149 -2.60 2.40 -8.39
N GLU A 150 -3.78 2.21 -8.96
CA GLU A 150 -5.09 2.45 -8.32
C GLU A 150 -5.30 1.61 -7.05
N ASN A 151 -5.00 0.31 -7.10
CA ASN A 151 -5.11 -0.57 -5.95
C ASN A 151 -4.02 -0.30 -4.89
N MET A 152 -2.82 0.13 -5.31
CA MET A 152 -1.80 0.68 -4.41
C MET A 152 -2.25 1.98 -3.75
N SER A 153 -2.87 2.90 -4.50
CA SER A 153 -3.45 4.14 -3.99
C SER A 153 -4.52 3.87 -2.93
N ASN A 154 -5.40 2.91 -3.19
CA ASN A 154 -6.46 2.50 -2.27
C ASN A 154 -5.92 1.88 -0.96
N LEU A 155 -4.86 1.06 -1.03
CA LEU A 155 -4.16 0.53 0.15
C LEU A 155 -3.35 1.63 0.88
N TYR A 156 -2.78 2.57 0.13
CA TYR A 156 -2.03 3.70 0.65
C TYR A 156 -2.93 4.66 1.47
N ASP A 157 -4.17 4.91 1.04
CA ASP A 157 -5.14 5.70 1.82
C ASP A 157 -5.29 5.13 3.25
N ALA A 158 -5.46 3.81 3.36
CA ALA A 158 -5.58 3.15 4.65
C ALA A 158 -4.28 3.24 5.46
N PHE A 159 -3.12 3.08 4.83
CA PHE A 159 -1.83 3.30 5.48
C PHE A 159 -1.65 4.75 5.99
N LYS A 160 -2.07 5.76 5.21
CA LYS A 160 -2.06 7.17 5.61
C LYS A 160 -3.00 7.43 6.79
N MET A 161 -4.20 6.83 6.81
CA MET A 161 -5.11 6.91 7.96
C MET A 161 -4.52 6.26 9.21
N LEU A 162 -3.92 5.07 9.08
CA LEU A 162 -3.22 4.36 10.16
C LEU A 162 -2.08 5.20 10.74
N CYS A 163 -1.25 5.79 9.88
CA CYS A 163 -0.14 6.64 10.32
C CYS A 163 -0.60 7.95 10.95
N ASN A 164 -1.65 8.59 10.42
CA ASN A 164 -2.22 9.77 11.06
C ASN A 164 -2.81 9.44 12.44
N MET A 165 -3.49 8.30 12.62
CA MET A 165 -3.91 7.84 13.95
C MET A 165 -2.70 7.69 14.88
N ILE A 166 -1.67 6.94 14.47
CA ILE A 166 -0.47 6.65 15.27
C ILE A 166 0.27 7.94 15.68
N ASN A 167 0.38 8.92 14.77
CA ASN A 167 1.13 10.15 15.02
C ASN A 167 0.35 11.13 15.92
N ASN A 168 -0.97 11.28 15.73
CA ASN A 168 -1.78 12.12 16.61
C ASN A 168 -1.90 11.50 18.02
N ALA A 169 -2.02 10.17 18.12
CA ALA A 169 -2.04 9.46 19.41
C ALA A 169 -0.75 9.65 20.24
N LYS A 170 0.39 9.98 19.61
CA LYS A 170 1.68 10.27 20.28
C LYS A 170 1.86 11.71 20.71
N LYS A 171 1.19 12.66 20.05
CA LYS A 171 1.25 14.08 20.41
C LYS A 171 0.46 14.37 21.69
N ASN A 172 -0.44 13.46 22.06
CA ASN A 172 -1.40 13.62 23.16
C ASN A 172 -2.26 14.88 23.00
N ASP A 173 -2.58 15.24 21.74
CA ASP A 173 -3.54 16.30 21.42
C ASP A 173 -4.91 15.92 21.99
N ASN A 174 -5.43 16.75 22.89
CA ASN A 174 -6.67 16.49 23.64
C ASN A 174 -7.92 16.41 22.75
N ASP A 175 -7.85 16.87 21.50
CA ASP A 175 -8.95 17.03 20.54
C ASP A 175 -9.49 15.71 19.95
N GLU A 176 -9.12 14.56 20.53
CA GLU A 176 -9.47 13.20 20.10
C GLU A 176 -9.23 12.88 18.60
N THR A 177 -8.42 13.68 17.91
CA THR A 177 -8.18 13.59 16.46
C THR A 177 -7.69 12.21 16.02
N TYR A 178 -6.98 11.48 16.88
CA TYR A 178 -6.58 10.09 16.59
C TYR A 178 -7.79 9.14 16.45
N LEU A 179 -8.90 9.35 17.16
CA LEU A 179 -10.13 8.55 17.01
C LEU A 179 -10.82 8.80 15.67
N LYS A 180 -10.80 10.04 15.16
CA LYS A 180 -11.29 10.35 13.82
C LYS A 180 -10.51 9.55 12.76
N TYR A 181 -9.18 9.51 12.87
CA TYR A 181 -8.35 8.70 11.99
C TYR A 181 -8.52 7.19 12.19
N ALA A 182 -8.72 6.72 13.43
CA ALA A 182 -8.96 5.31 13.73
C ALA A 182 -10.29 4.81 13.13
N ASN A 183 -11.38 5.58 13.28
CA ASN A 183 -12.67 5.26 12.69
C ASN A 183 -12.61 5.28 11.15
N ASN A 184 -11.94 6.29 10.56
CA ASN A 184 -11.71 6.34 9.11
C ASN A 184 -10.91 5.12 8.62
N PHE A 185 -9.86 4.72 9.34
CA PHE A 185 -9.07 3.53 9.03
C PHE A 185 -9.92 2.25 9.08
N VAL A 186 -10.73 2.06 10.14
CA VAL A 186 -11.61 0.88 10.25
C VAL A 186 -12.66 0.84 9.15
N ASN A 187 -13.17 2.00 8.70
CA ASN A 187 -14.11 2.09 7.58
C ASN A 187 -13.42 1.72 6.25
N LYS A 188 -12.33 2.41 5.87
CA LYS A 188 -11.56 2.12 4.65
C LYS A 188 -11.05 0.67 4.65
N HIS A 189 -10.59 0.14 5.78
CA HIS A 189 -10.20 -1.28 5.92
C HIS A 189 -11.37 -2.22 5.60
N ASN A 190 -12.57 -1.95 6.12
CA ASN A 190 -13.75 -2.76 5.81
C ASN A 190 -14.17 -2.67 4.34
N GLU A 191 -13.98 -1.53 3.68
CA GLU A 191 -14.17 -1.39 2.22
C GLU A 191 -13.17 -2.29 1.47
N LEU A 192 -11.87 -2.07 1.68
CA LEU A 192 -10.76 -2.82 1.04
C LEU A 192 -10.85 -4.34 1.31
N LYS A 193 -11.35 -4.75 2.48
CA LYS A 193 -11.57 -6.17 2.81
C LYS A 193 -12.72 -6.78 2.01
N ASN A 194 -13.79 -6.03 1.78
CA ASN A 194 -14.97 -6.53 1.05
C ASN A 194 -14.79 -6.43 -0.48
N ASP A 195 -13.81 -5.66 -0.95
CA ASP A 195 -13.41 -5.51 -2.36
C ASP A 195 -13.17 -6.86 -3.10
N SER A 196 -13.32 -6.82 -4.43
CA SER A 196 -13.14 -7.97 -5.33
C SER A 196 -11.66 -8.29 -5.61
N ASN A 197 -10.76 -7.31 -5.53
CA ASN A 197 -9.31 -7.49 -5.60
C ASN A 197 -8.76 -8.17 -4.33
N ASN A 198 -9.48 -8.11 -3.21
CA ASN A 198 -9.12 -8.81 -1.98
C ASN A 198 -9.49 -10.30 -2.03
N ILE A 199 -8.67 -11.07 -2.75
CA ILE A 199 -8.71 -12.53 -2.84
C ILE A 199 -7.68 -13.09 -1.85
N GLN A 200 -8.09 -14.06 -1.03
CA GLN A 200 -7.28 -14.62 0.04
C GLN A 200 -5.92 -15.13 -0.46
N GLY A 201 -4.84 -14.74 0.22
CA GLY A 201 -3.46 -15.13 -0.10
C GLY A 201 -2.80 -14.36 -1.26
N ASN A 202 -3.53 -13.51 -2.00
CA ASN A 202 -2.93 -12.69 -3.06
C ASN A 202 -2.09 -11.52 -2.50
N SER A 203 -1.33 -10.84 -3.38
CA SER A 203 -0.44 -9.75 -2.99
C SER A 203 -1.16 -8.57 -2.29
N TYR A 204 -2.38 -8.23 -2.73
CA TYR A 204 -3.21 -7.17 -2.14
C TYR A 204 -3.65 -7.54 -0.72
N ASN A 205 -4.17 -8.77 -0.56
CA ASN A 205 -4.61 -9.35 0.70
C ASN A 205 -3.46 -9.43 1.73
N LYS A 206 -2.23 -9.72 1.29
CA LYS A 206 -1.03 -9.66 2.15
C LYS A 206 -0.76 -8.25 2.68
N ILE A 207 -0.82 -7.22 1.83
CA ILE A 207 -0.61 -5.83 2.26
C ILE A 207 -1.72 -5.39 3.24
N LEU A 208 -2.99 -5.69 2.94
CA LEU A 208 -4.10 -5.39 3.84
C LEU A 208 -3.95 -6.14 5.18
N SER A 209 -3.42 -7.36 5.17
CA SER A 209 -3.10 -8.12 6.39
C SER A 209 -1.97 -7.47 7.20
N THR A 210 -0.92 -6.94 6.57
CA THR A 210 0.12 -6.15 7.26
C THR A 210 -0.49 -4.95 7.98
N LEU A 211 -1.30 -4.13 7.31
CA LEU A 211 -1.97 -2.98 7.92
C LEU A 211 -2.93 -3.38 9.07
N SER A 212 -3.56 -4.56 8.95
CA SER A 212 -4.40 -5.15 10.02
C SER A 212 -3.56 -5.50 11.25
N ASN A 213 -2.40 -6.11 11.04
CA ASN A 213 -1.47 -6.53 12.09
C ASN A 213 -0.83 -5.33 12.76
N ASP A 214 -0.45 -4.29 12.02
CA ASP A 214 0.09 -3.04 12.57
C ASP A 214 -0.93 -2.32 13.45
N TYR A 215 -2.17 -2.16 12.97
CA TYR A 215 -3.25 -1.56 13.76
C TYR A 215 -3.50 -2.33 15.05
N THR A 216 -3.63 -3.66 14.95
CA THR A 216 -3.89 -4.54 16.09
C THR A 216 -2.73 -4.53 17.08
N SER A 217 -1.50 -4.58 16.59
CA SER A 217 -0.29 -4.50 17.41
C SER A 217 -0.17 -3.13 18.10
N PHE A 218 -0.48 -2.02 17.41
CA PHE A 218 -0.52 -0.68 18.03
C PHE A 218 -1.61 -0.61 19.11
N LYS A 219 -2.85 -1.00 18.78
CA LYS A 219 -3.99 -1.03 19.73
C LYS A 219 -3.70 -1.88 20.96
N ASN A 220 -2.92 -2.95 20.85
CA ASN A 220 -2.61 -3.81 21.98
C ASN A 220 -1.39 -3.30 22.79
N THR A 221 -0.34 -2.80 22.12
CA THR A 221 0.98 -2.53 22.73
C THR A 221 1.29 -1.06 23.03
N TYR A 222 0.48 -0.10 22.57
CA TYR A 222 0.68 1.31 22.90
C TYR A 222 0.62 1.54 24.43
N TYR A 223 1.44 2.44 24.97
CA TYR A 223 1.61 2.52 26.44
C TYR A 223 0.34 3.03 27.14
N ASP A 224 -0.30 4.06 26.59
CA ASP A 224 -1.49 4.68 27.17
C ASP A 224 -2.72 3.76 27.04
N SER A 225 -3.30 3.37 28.18
CA SER A 225 -4.50 2.52 28.27
C SER A 225 -5.81 3.25 27.95
N ASN A 226 -5.86 4.58 28.12
CA ASN A 226 -7.03 5.41 27.85
C ASN A 226 -7.19 5.65 26.35
N ILE A 227 -6.07 5.80 25.63
CA ILE A 227 -6.04 5.82 24.17
C ILE A 227 -6.39 4.43 23.63
N ARG A 228 -5.75 3.36 24.12
CA ARG A 228 -6.03 1.98 23.65
C ARG A 228 -7.49 1.55 23.82
N SER A 229 -8.11 1.88 24.95
CA SER A 229 -9.49 1.47 25.26
C SER A 229 -10.55 2.16 24.39
N LYS A 230 -10.26 3.39 23.90
CA LYS A 230 -11.12 4.13 22.98
C LYS A 230 -10.97 3.73 21.50
N LEU A 231 -9.87 3.07 21.11
CA LEU A 231 -9.66 2.66 19.72
C LEU A 231 -10.70 1.62 19.27
N PRO A 232 -11.36 1.77 18.10
CA PRO A 232 -12.29 0.77 17.56
C PRO A 232 -11.58 -0.57 17.29
N SER A 233 -12.35 -1.65 17.10
CA SER A 233 -11.82 -2.96 16.70
C SER A 233 -12.00 -3.21 15.21
N LEU A 234 -11.05 -3.89 14.59
CA LEU A 234 -11.21 -4.38 13.22
C LEU A 234 -12.22 -5.52 13.20
N ILE A 235 -13.09 -5.52 12.18
CA ILE A 235 -13.96 -6.66 11.88
C ILE A 235 -13.11 -7.63 11.05
N MET A 236 -12.83 -8.83 11.56
CA MET A 236 -11.96 -9.78 10.85
C MET A 236 -12.71 -10.55 9.75
N GLU A 237 -13.99 -10.86 9.95
CA GLU A 237 -14.81 -11.59 8.98
C GLU A 237 -15.13 -10.74 7.73
N LYS A 238 -15.03 -11.32 6.53
CA LYS A 238 -15.55 -10.72 5.28
C LYS A 238 -17.08 -10.85 5.31
N LYS A 239 -17.81 -9.78 4.98
CA LYS A 239 -19.28 -9.86 4.96
C LYS A 239 -19.72 -10.70 3.77
N THR A 240 -20.21 -11.91 4.02
CA THR A 240 -20.92 -12.70 3.00
C THR A 240 -22.10 -11.89 2.50
N GLN A 241 -22.05 -11.42 1.25
CA GLN A 241 -23.25 -10.90 0.60
C GLN A 241 -24.20 -12.07 0.37
N ILE A 242 -25.20 -12.21 1.24
CA ILE A 242 -26.33 -13.10 1.01
C ILE A 242 -27.09 -12.51 -0.19
N SER A 243 -26.77 -13.02 -1.38
CA SER A 243 -27.57 -12.76 -2.57
C SER A 243 -28.94 -13.38 -2.35
N LEU A 244 -29.91 -12.54 -1.98
CA LEU A 244 -31.31 -12.92 -1.79
C LEU A 244 -31.95 -13.23 -3.15
N ARG A 245 -31.55 -14.36 -3.73
CA ARG A 245 -32.22 -14.97 -4.88
C ARG A 245 -33.58 -15.49 -4.39
N PRO A 246 -34.72 -14.99 -4.91
CA PRO A 246 -36.03 -15.44 -4.47
C PRO A 246 -36.35 -16.82 -5.07
N ASN A 247 -35.76 -17.86 -4.49
CA ASN A 247 -36.07 -19.25 -4.82
C ASN A 247 -37.41 -19.64 -4.20
N GLY A 248 -38.50 -19.42 -4.94
CA GLY A 248 -39.80 -19.98 -4.63
C GLY A 248 -39.87 -21.46 -4.99
N SER A 249 -39.55 -22.34 -4.04
CA SER A 249 -39.90 -23.76 -4.07
C SER A 249 -39.97 -24.28 -2.64
N GLN A 250 -41.16 -24.66 -2.18
CA GLN A 250 -41.27 -25.44 -0.96
C GLN A 250 -40.70 -26.83 -1.23
N ASP A 251 -39.94 -27.37 -0.28
CA ASP A 251 -40.10 -28.78 0.07
C ASP A 251 -39.68 -29.01 1.53
N MET A 252 -40.19 -30.09 2.11
CA MET A 252 -40.16 -30.37 3.54
C MET A 252 -39.55 -31.75 3.77
N PHE A 253 -38.53 -31.87 4.64
CA PHE A 253 -38.50 -32.92 5.67
C PHE A 253 -37.47 -32.67 6.80
N SER A 254 -37.55 -33.54 7.81
CA SER A 254 -37.06 -33.40 9.19
C SER A 254 -35.54 -33.26 9.41
N SER A 255 -35.24 -32.76 10.61
CA SER A 255 -33.95 -32.89 11.31
C SER A 255 -33.48 -34.34 11.45
N GLU A 256 -32.16 -34.55 11.53
CA GLU A 256 -31.62 -35.52 12.50
C GLU A 256 -30.19 -35.18 12.98
N THR A 257 -29.70 -35.95 13.95
CA THR A 257 -28.73 -35.54 14.98
C THR A 257 -27.25 -35.70 14.56
N LEU A 258 -26.39 -34.87 15.14
CA LEU A 258 -24.93 -35.03 15.12
C LEU A 258 -24.47 -36.26 15.93
N PRO A 259 -23.46 -37.02 15.47
CA PRO A 259 -22.60 -37.82 16.34
C PRO A 259 -21.18 -37.23 16.45
N SER A 260 -20.53 -37.45 17.60
CA SER A 260 -19.16 -37.05 17.91
C SER A 260 -18.25 -38.28 17.99
N SER A 261 -17.02 -38.18 17.48
CA SER A 261 -15.94 -39.15 17.77
C SER A 261 -14.55 -38.51 17.63
N THR A 262 -13.63 -38.90 18.51
CA THR A 262 -12.27 -38.34 18.68
C THR A 262 -11.19 -39.23 18.04
N GLU A 263 -9.93 -38.80 18.15
CA GLU A 263 -8.68 -39.60 18.07
C GLU A 263 -8.23 -40.03 16.64
N ILE A 264 -6.99 -39.75 16.18
CA ILE A 264 -5.62 -40.22 16.58
C ILE A 264 -5.37 -41.67 16.10
N GLU A 265 -4.28 -42.06 15.41
CA GLU A 265 -3.20 -41.40 14.63
C GLU A 265 -2.38 -42.52 13.89
N VAL A 266 -1.37 -42.16 13.08
CA VAL A 266 -0.18 -42.96 12.66
C VAL A 266 -0.28 -43.98 11.49
N SER A 267 0.39 -43.62 10.37
CA SER A 267 1.05 -44.43 9.29
C SER A 267 0.26 -45.56 8.58
N ILE A 268 0.61 -46.06 7.38
CA ILE A 268 1.80 -46.04 6.48
C ILE A 268 1.29 -45.93 5.00
N SER A 269 2.05 -45.89 3.88
CA SER A 269 3.45 -46.18 3.53
C SER A 269 3.98 -45.29 2.37
N GLU A 270 5.18 -45.60 1.87
CA GLU A 270 5.76 -45.22 0.55
C GLU A 270 5.06 -46.04 -0.59
N THR A 271 5.29 -45.88 -1.92
CA THR A 271 6.47 -45.44 -2.72
C THR A 271 6.11 -44.75 -4.08
N ASP A 272 7.17 -44.33 -4.81
CA ASP A 272 7.35 -44.24 -6.28
C ASP A 272 6.61 -43.21 -7.18
N VAL A 273 7.33 -42.11 -7.45
CA VAL A 273 7.89 -41.73 -8.78
C VAL A 273 7.18 -42.22 -10.07
N SER A 274 6.71 -41.28 -10.91
CA SER A 274 7.23 -41.09 -12.29
C SER A 274 6.69 -39.80 -12.95
N ASP A 275 7.40 -39.30 -13.96
CA ASP A 275 7.07 -38.09 -14.73
C ASP A 275 5.99 -38.29 -15.82
N SER A 276 5.28 -37.21 -16.18
CA SER A 276 4.95 -36.96 -17.59
C SER A 276 4.83 -35.46 -17.89
N GLU A 277 5.65 -34.95 -18.80
CA GLU A 277 5.44 -33.60 -19.37
C GLU A 277 4.14 -33.54 -20.18
N LYS A 278 3.46 -32.38 -20.17
CA LYS A 278 2.56 -32.04 -21.28
C LYS A 278 2.39 -30.54 -21.51
N THR A 279 3.20 -30.02 -22.41
CA THR A 279 3.02 -28.71 -23.06
C THR A 279 1.76 -28.72 -23.94
N LEU A 280 0.95 -27.64 -23.85
CA LEU A 280 -0.16 -27.17 -24.71
C LEU A 280 -1.25 -26.56 -23.80
N SER A 281 -1.97 -25.49 -24.14
CA SER A 281 -1.83 -24.52 -25.23
C SER A 281 -2.35 -23.17 -24.74
N SER A 282 -1.91 -22.07 -25.34
CA SER A 282 -2.50 -20.75 -25.07
C SER A 282 -3.95 -20.67 -25.53
N SER A 283 -4.79 -19.96 -24.77
CA SER A 283 -6.14 -19.56 -25.16
C SER A 283 -6.33 -18.07 -24.86
N LEU A 284 -6.30 -17.25 -25.92
CA LEU A 284 -6.53 -15.82 -25.85
C LEU A 284 -8.03 -15.54 -25.98
N THR A 285 -8.70 -15.26 -24.87
CA THR A 285 -10.09 -14.78 -24.88
C THR A 285 -10.14 -13.28 -25.07
N ILE A 286 -10.69 -12.84 -26.21
CA ILE A 286 -10.82 -11.43 -26.57
C ILE A 286 -11.84 -10.74 -25.67
N SER A 287 -11.41 -9.73 -24.92
CA SER A 287 -12.30 -8.89 -24.11
C SER A 287 -13.09 -7.93 -24.99
N LYS A 288 -14.42 -8.08 -25.01
CA LYS A 288 -15.33 -7.08 -25.60
C LYS A 288 -15.37 -5.85 -24.70
N LEU A 289 -14.95 -4.70 -25.21
CA LEU A 289 -15.27 -3.41 -24.59
C LEU A 289 -16.78 -3.15 -24.66
N ILE A 290 -17.33 -2.57 -23.58
CA ILE A 290 -18.66 -1.98 -23.54
C ILE A 290 -18.46 -0.46 -23.42
N PRO A 291 -18.97 0.36 -24.34
CA PRO A 291 -18.86 1.82 -24.23
C PRO A 291 -19.83 2.35 -23.17
N ILE A 292 -19.30 3.05 -22.17
CA ILE A 292 -20.09 3.79 -21.17
C ILE A 292 -20.34 5.21 -21.71
N PRO A 293 -21.59 5.72 -21.69
CA PRO A 293 -21.88 7.07 -22.19
C PRO A 293 -21.33 8.15 -21.24
N PHE A 294 -20.57 9.10 -21.79
CA PHE A 294 -20.14 10.30 -21.08
C PHE A 294 -21.34 11.22 -20.81
N ILE A 295 -21.57 11.56 -19.54
CA ILE A 295 -22.53 12.60 -19.14
C ILE A 295 -21.76 13.91 -18.97
N LEU A 296 -21.96 14.85 -19.91
CA LEU A 296 -21.45 16.21 -19.81
C LEU A 296 -22.29 17.02 -18.81
N VAL A 297 -21.70 17.34 -17.65
CA VAL A 297 -22.29 18.27 -16.68
C VAL A 297 -21.98 19.70 -17.14
N ALA A 298 -22.98 20.41 -17.63
CA ALA A 298 -22.86 21.82 -18.00
C ALA A 298 -22.86 22.73 -16.76
N THR A 299 -21.80 23.51 -16.56
CA THR A 299 -21.70 24.50 -15.49
C THR A 299 -22.40 25.80 -15.88
N ILE A 300 -23.46 26.17 -15.16
CA ILE A 300 -24.17 27.43 -15.36
C ILE A 300 -23.38 28.55 -14.66
N ILE A 301 -22.75 29.41 -15.45
CA ILE A 301 -22.08 30.63 -14.95
C ILE A 301 -23.15 31.69 -14.68
N LEU A 302 -23.44 31.95 -13.40
CA LEU A 302 -24.27 33.09 -13.00
C LEU A 302 -23.43 34.37 -12.97
N LEU A 303 -23.61 35.23 -13.97
CA LEU A 303 -23.06 36.57 -13.99
C LEU A 303 -23.72 37.45 -12.91
N GLY A 304 -22.95 37.85 -11.90
CA GLY A 304 -23.39 38.83 -10.91
C GLY A 304 -23.58 40.20 -11.54
N ILE A 305 -24.82 40.68 -11.56
CA ILE A 305 -25.19 41.96 -12.19
C ILE A 305 -24.83 43.11 -11.24
N SER A 306 -24.03 44.07 -11.71
CA SER A 306 -23.76 45.31 -10.97
C SER A 306 -24.97 46.26 -11.01
N TYR A 307 -25.35 46.80 -9.85
CA TYR A 307 -26.25 47.95 -9.77
C TYR A 307 -25.87 48.90 -8.63
N LYS A 308 -25.36 50.07 -9.05
CA LYS A 308 -25.43 51.40 -8.41
C LYS A 308 -24.91 51.58 -6.98
#